data_AF-A0A6P0M7S5-F1
#
_entry.id   AF-A0A6P0M7S5-F1
#
_cell.length_a   1.000
_cell.length_b   1.000
_cell.length_c   1.000
_cell.angle_alpha   90.00
_cell.angle_beta   90.00
_cell.angle_gamma   90.00
#
_symmetry.space_group_name_H-M   'P 1'
#
loop_
_entity.id
_entity.type
_entity.pdbx_description
1 polymer ?
#
loop_
_entity_poly.entity_id
_entity_poly.type
_entity_poly.pdbx_seq_one_letter_code
_entity_poly.pdbx_strand_id
1 'polypeptide(L)'
;ALLLAATSVISVMLFGFAPITFFFRLAIHNYQFFQLLNIVILGITGLIGINVFYQCMRFITEQEAEGKKNRTRLLKAWLVLYGFVGSQLGWILRPFFGDPGEPFAVFRDLESNFYMHVLQLIGRILGWG
;
A
#
# COMPACT_ATOMS: atom_id res chain seq x y z
N ALA A 1 17.47 -0.25 -13.44
CA ALA A 1 16.56 -1.18 -14.14
C ALA A 1 15.58 -1.88 -13.19
N LEU A 2 16.04 -2.56 -12.13
CA LEU A 2 15.18 -3.37 -11.25
C LEU A 2 14.03 -2.61 -10.59
N LEU A 3 14.35 -1.46 -9.99
CA LEU A 3 13.35 -0.60 -9.36
C LEU A 3 12.36 -0.05 -10.39
N LEU A 4 12.85 0.35 -11.58
CA LEU A 4 11.99 0.84 -12.67
C LEU A 4 10.99 -0.22 -13.14
N ALA A 5 11.42 -1.48 -13.25
CA ALA A 5 10.54 -2.60 -13.59
C ALA A 5 9.49 -2.84 -12.49
N ALA A 6 9.91 -2.88 -11.22
CA ALA A 6 8.98 -3.05 -10.09
C ALA A 6 7.97 -1.89 -10.01
N THR A 7 8.40 -0.65 -10.21
CA THR A 7 7.51 0.53 -10.23
C THR A 7 6.58 0.52 -11.45
N SER A 8 7.05 0.05 -12.61
CA SER A 8 6.22 -0.11 -13.81
C SER A 8 5.06 -1.10 -13.55
N VAL A 9 5.36 -2.25 -12.94
CA VAL A 9 4.35 -3.27 -12.63
C VAL A 9 3.32 -2.72 -11.63
N ILE A 10 3.78 -2.04 -10.58
CA ILE A 10 2.89 -1.38 -9.60
C ILE A 10 1.98 -0.37 -10.29
N SER A 11 2.51 0.50 -11.16
CA SER A 11 1.73 1.51 -11.87
C SER A 11 0.67 0.90 -12.79
N VAL A 12 1.02 -0.15 -13.55
CA VAL A 12 0.06 -0.84 -14.44
C VAL A 12 -1.05 -1.52 -13.64
N MET A 13 -0.72 -2.13 -12.50
CA MET A 13 -1.71 -2.74 -11.62
C MET A 13 -2.67 -1.71 -11.03
N LEU A 14 -2.15 -0.60 -10.49
CA LEU A 14 -2.99 0.47 -9.94
C LEU A 14 -3.91 1.07 -11.01
N PHE A 15 -3.40 1.25 -12.23
CA PHE A 15 -4.21 1.69 -13.35
C PHE A 15 -5.32 0.68 -13.70
N GLY A 16 -5.03 -0.62 -13.65
CA GLY A 16 -6.03 -1.67 -13.85
C GLY A 16 -7.10 -1.71 -12.75
N PHE A 17 -6.77 -1.34 -11.52
CA PHE A 17 -7.72 -1.24 -10.41
C PHE A 17 -8.51 0.07 -10.38
N ALA A 18 -8.06 1.12 -11.09
CA ALA A 18 -8.75 2.41 -11.16
C ALA A 18 -10.23 2.29 -11.56
N PRO A 19 -10.62 1.63 -12.67
CA PRO A 19 -12.04 1.49 -13.03
C PRO A 19 -12.85 0.71 -11.99
N ILE A 20 -12.25 -0.25 -11.29
CA ILE A 20 -12.91 -1.01 -10.22
C ILE A 20 -13.25 -0.07 -9.06
N THR A 21 -12.26 0.69 -8.58
CA THR A 21 -12.48 1.67 -7.50
C THR A 21 -13.51 2.73 -7.89
N PHE A 22 -13.48 3.19 -9.14
CA PHE A 22 -14.43 4.16 -9.67
C PHE A 22 -15.87 3.61 -9.68
N PHE A 23 -16.06 2.37 -10.13
CA PHE A 23 -17.37 1.72 -10.12
C PHE A 23 -17.94 1.58 -8.69
N PHE A 24 -17.12 1.12 -7.74
CA PHE A 24 -17.55 1.02 -6.34
C PHE A 24 -17.88 2.37 -5.71
N ARG A 25 -17.21 3.45 -6.12
CA ARG A 25 -17.54 4.80 -5.66
C ARG A 25 -18.91 5.27 -6.13
N LEU A 26 -19.32 4.89 -7.34
CA LEU A 26 -20.65 5.20 -7.87
C LEU A 26 -21.75 4.33 -7.26
N ALA A 27 -21.44 3.06 -6.98
CA ALA A 27 -22.40 2.11 -6.44
C ALA A 27 -22.64 2.27 -4.93
N ILE A 28 -21.62 2.61 -4.15
CA ILE A 28 -21.66 2.59 -2.68
C ILE A 28 -21.24 3.94 -2.10
N HIS A 29 -22.13 4.56 -1.32
CA HIS A 29 -21.90 5.87 -0.69
C HIS A 29 -21.26 5.77 0.71
N ASN A 30 -20.66 4.63 1.06
CA ASN A 30 -19.98 4.43 2.33
C ASN A 30 -18.48 4.76 2.20
N TYR A 31 -18.06 5.87 2.79
CA TYR A 31 -16.67 6.35 2.78
C TYR A 31 -15.69 5.34 3.39
N GLN A 32 -16.08 4.67 4.47
CA GLN A 32 -15.23 3.70 5.19
C GLN A 32 -14.98 2.45 4.36
N PHE A 33 -16.02 1.96 3.68
CA PHE A 33 -15.89 0.86 2.74
C PHE A 33 -14.92 1.24 1.59
N PHE A 34 -15.08 2.43 1.03
CA PHE A 34 -14.22 2.91 -0.05
C PHE A 34 -12.75 3.08 0.40
N GLN A 35 -12.52 3.57 1.62
CA GLN A 35 -11.18 3.68 2.19
C GLN A 35 -10.54 2.31 2.40
N LEU A 36 -11.30 1.34 2.95
CA LEU A 36 -10.81 -0.03 3.14
C LEU A 36 -10.48 -0.69 1.78
N LEU A 37 -11.34 -0.53 0.77
CA LEU A 37 -11.11 -1.05 -0.58
C LEU A 37 -9.78 -0.56 -1.15
N ASN A 38 -9.51 0.74 -1.07
CA ASN A 38 -8.25 1.31 -1.56
C ASN A 38 -7.03 0.83 -0.77
N ILE A 39 -7.14 0.70 0.55
CA ILE A 39 -6.08 0.12 1.39
C ILE A 39 -5.78 -1.32 0.97
N VAL A 40 -6.80 -2.13 0.70
CA VAL A 40 -6.66 -3.51 0.24
C VAL A 40 -6.00 -3.57 -1.14
N ILE A 41 -6.45 -2.75 -2.09
CA ILE A 41 -5.88 -2.70 -3.45
C ILE A 41 -4.40 -2.30 -3.38
N LEU A 42 -4.08 -1.20 -2.69
CA LEU A 42 -2.70 -0.74 -2.50
C LEU A 42 -1.84 -1.80 -1.80
N GLY A 43 -2.39 -2.49 -0.80
CA GLY A 43 -1.72 -3.58 -0.10
C GLY A 43 -1.40 -4.76 -1.02
N ILE A 44 -2.38 -5.24 -1.80
CA ILE A 44 -2.20 -6.35 -2.74
C ILE A 44 -1.19 -5.97 -3.81
N THR A 45 -1.33 -4.80 -4.44
CA THR A 45 -0.40 -4.34 -5.48
C THR A 45 1.01 -4.16 -4.93
N GLY A 46 1.15 -3.62 -3.72
CA GLY A 46 2.45 -3.48 -3.06
C GLY A 46 3.11 -4.84 -2.78
N LEU A 47 2.36 -5.82 -2.28
CA LEU A 47 2.87 -7.18 -2.05
C LEU A 47 3.31 -7.85 -3.34
N ILE A 48 2.56 -7.70 -4.44
CA ILE A 48 2.94 -8.26 -5.74
C ILE A 48 4.19 -7.55 -6.28
N GLY A 49 4.26 -6.22 -6.18
CA GLY A 49 5.44 -5.45 -6.57
C GLY A 49 6.71 -5.86 -5.82
N ILE A 50 6.59 -6.14 -4.52
CA ILE A 50 7.70 -6.66 -3.70
C ILE A 50 8.12 -8.06 -4.16
N ASN A 51 7.18 -8.96 -4.47
CA ASN A 51 7.49 -10.29 -5.00
C ASN A 51 8.22 -10.22 -6.34
N VAL A 52 7.76 -9.36 -7.26
CA VAL A 52 8.43 -9.11 -8.55
C VAL A 52 9.83 -8.53 -8.33
N PHE A 53 9.97 -7.57 -7.41
CA PHE A 53 11.27 -7.02 -7.06
C PHE A 53 12.26 -8.11 -6.59
N TYR A 54 11.81 -9.03 -5.73
CA TYR A 54 12.64 -10.16 -5.33
C TYR A 54 13.00 -11.09 -6.48
N GLN A 55 12.03 -11.38 -7.36
CA GLN A 55 12.25 -12.24 -8.51
C GLN A 55 13.31 -11.65 -9.46
N CYS A 56 13.20 -10.36 -9.76
CA CYS A 56 14.21 -9.65 -10.55
C CYS A 56 15.57 -9.64 -9.85
N MET A 57 15.62 -9.42 -8.54
CA MET A 57 16.88 -9.38 -7.80
C MET A 57 17.57 -10.75 -7.85
N ARG A 58 16.80 -11.83 -7.71
CA ARG A 58 17.33 -13.19 -7.79
C ARG A 58 17.90 -13.49 -9.17
N PHE A 59 17.21 -13.05 -10.23
CA PHE A 59 17.66 -13.19 -11.63
C PHE A 59 19.01 -12.51 -11.89
N ILE A 60 19.23 -11.29 -11.41
CA ILE A 60 20.49 -10.58 -11.63
C ILE A 60 21.63 -11.12 -10.74
N THR A 61 21.31 -11.56 -9.52
CA THR A 61 22.34 -11.99 -8.56
C THR A 61 22.89 -13.39 -8.90
N GLU A 62 22.34 -14.15 -9.87
CA GLU A 62 22.84 -15.47 -10.29
C GLU A 62 24.35 -15.51 -10.65
N GLN A 63 24.98 -14.36 -10.90
CA GLN A 63 26.42 -14.28 -11.19
C GLN A 63 27.37 -14.17 -9.97
N GLU A 64 26.90 -13.88 -8.75
CA GLU A 64 27.76 -13.75 -7.56
C GLU A 64 27.47 -14.86 -6.53
N ALA A 65 28.41 -15.81 -6.39
CA ALA A 65 28.22 -17.06 -5.63
C ALA A 65 28.53 -17.00 -4.13
N GLU A 66 29.08 -15.91 -3.58
CA GLU A 66 29.42 -15.85 -2.14
C GLU A 66 28.67 -14.70 -1.43
N GLY A 67 27.93 -15.02 -0.35
CA GLY A 67 27.28 -14.03 0.55
C GLY A 67 25.79 -13.73 0.33
N LYS A 68 25.14 -14.36 -0.67
CA LYS A 68 23.74 -14.11 -1.09
C LYS A 68 22.69 -14.11 0.03
N LYS A 69 22.72 -15.11 0.91
CA LYS A 69 21.63 -15.38 1.86
C LYS A 69 21.46 -14.28 2.92
N ASN A 70 22.57 -13.69 3.38
CA ASN A 70 22.56 -12.63 4.38
C ASN A 70 22.14 -11.30 3.77
N ARG A 71 22.62 -10.98 2.55
CA ARG A 71 22.24 -9.76 1.81
C ARG A 71 20.74 -9.74 1.50
N THR A 72 20.15 -10.85 1.05
CA THR A 72 18.70 -10.91 0.79
C THR A 72 17.87 -10.80 2.07
N ARG A 73 18.35 -11.35 3.20
CA ARG A 73 17.70 -11.18 4.52
C ARG A 73 17.70 -9.73 4.98
N LEU A 74 18.83 -9.04 4.87
CA LEU A 74 18.95 -7.63 5.22
C LEU A 74 18.02 -6.77 4.34
N LEU A 75 18.02 -7.00 3.03
CA LEU A 75 17.10 -6.30 2.11
C LEU A 75 15.63 -6.57 2.45
N LYS A 76 15.28 -7.79 2.88
CA LYS A 76 13.93 -8.11 3.34
C LYS A 76 13.56 -7.40 4.63
N ALA A 77 14.45 -7.38 5.61
CA ALA A 77 14.24 -6.62 6.84
C ALA A 77 14.03 -5.13 6.54
N TRP A 78 14.86 -4.55 5.66
CA TRP A 78 14.74 -3.16 5.21
C TRP A 78 13.44 -2.88 4.46
N LEU A 79 13.02 -3.77 3.55
CA LEU A 79 11.75 -3.62 2.83
C LEU A 79 10.54 -3.68 3.77
N VAL A 80 10.55 -4.58 4.76
CA VAL A 80 9.49 -4.65 5.78
C VAL A 80 9.45 -3.38 6.61
N LEU A 81 10.61 -2.88 7.04
CA LEU A 81 10.71 -1.62 7.78
C LEU A 81 10.20 -0.44 6.94
N TYR A 82 10.62 -0.33 5.68
CA TYR A 82 10.13 0.71 4.77
C TYR A 82 8.65 0.58 4.45
N GLY A 83 8.10 -0.63 4.36
CA GLY A 83 6.67 -0.84 4.23
C GLY A 83 5.91 -0.36 5.47
N PHE A 84 6.43 -0.62 6.67
CA PHE A 84 5.84 -0.17 7.92
C PHE A 84 5.86 1.36 8.04
N VAL A 85 7.05 1.97 7.87
CA VAL A 85 7.24 3.42 7.92
C VAL A 85 6.45 4.10 6.79
N GLY A 86 6.50 3.56 5.58
CA GLY A 86 5.77 4.06 4.42
C GLY A 86 4.25 4.02 4.60
N SER A 87 3.71 3.00 5.27
CA SER A 87 2.27 2.94 5.60
C SER A 87 1.87 4.08 6.54
N GLN A 88 2.69 4.36 7.56
CA GLN A 88 2.46 5.49 8.47
C GLN A 88 2.62 6.84 7.78
N LEU A 89 3.63 7.01 6.91
CA LEU A 89 3.80 8.25 6.16
C LEU A 89 2.66 8.46 5.15
N GLY A 90 2.22 7.42 4.45
CA GLY A 90 1.06 7.47 3.55
C GLY A 90 -0.23 7.85 4.30
N TRP A 91 -0.36 7.40 5.53
CA TRP A 91 -1.46 7.75 6.42
C TRP A 91 -1.44 9.20 6.93
N ILE A 92 -0.25 9.69 7.25
CA ILE A 92 -0.02 11.08 7.67
C ILE A 92 -0.30 12.04 6.51
N LEU A 93 0.13 11.66 5.31
CA LEU A 93 -0.04 12.52 4.14
C LEU A 93 -1.53 12.72 3.83
N ARG A 94 -2.36 11.68 3.93
CA ARG A 94 -3.82 11.71 3.70
C ARG A 94 -4.40 12.78 2.72
N PRO A 95 -3.80 13.12 1.55
CA PRO A 95 -4.44 14.02 0.59
C PRO A 95 -5.21 13.20 -0.48
N PHE A 96 -5.11 11.86 -0.44
CA PHE A 96 -5.52 10.97 -1.53
C PHE A 96 -7.01 10.61 -1.49
N PHE A 97 -7.66 10.71 -0.32
CA PHE A 97 -9.07 10.39 -0.15
C PHE A 97 -9.74 11.41 0.76
N GLY A 98 -10.25 12.49 0.18
CA GLY A 98 -10.95 13.56 0.91
C GLY A 98 -12.17 13.02 1.66
N ASP A 99 -12.36 13.50 2.89
CA ASP A 99 -13.54 13.20 3.70
C ASP A 99 -14.73 14.04 3.19
N PRO A 100 -15.89 13.43 2.86
CA PRO A 100 -17.07 14.18 2.41
C PRO A 100 -17.59 15.21 3.42
N GLY A 101 -17.29 15.05 4.71
CA GLY A 101 -17.78 15.91 5.79
C GLY A 101 -16.82 17.03 6.21
N GLU A 102 -15.58 17.03 5.72
CA GLU A 102 -14.57 18.00 6.17
C GLU A 102 -13.93 18.77 5.01
N PRO A 103 -13.51 20.03 5.24
CA PRO A 103 -12.79 20.81 4.24
C PRO A 103 -11.52 20.08 3.78
N PHE A 104 -11.19 20.29 2.51
CA PHE A 104 -9.95 19.79 1.92
C PHE A 104 -8.75 20.37 2.67
N ALA A 105 -7.92 19.51 3.26
CA ALA A 105 -6.70 19.88 3.94
C ALA A 105 -5.57 18.96 3.44
N VAL A 106 -4.44 19.55 3.07
CA VAL A 106 -3.27 18.81 2.58
C VAL A 106 -2.56 18.08 3.73
N PHE A 107 -2.64 18.62 4.95
CA PHE A 107 -2.17 18.02 6.19
C PHE A 107 -3.26 18.19 7.25
N ARG A 108 -3.65 17.11 7.92
CA ARG A 108 -4.58 17.12 9.07
C ARG A 108 -3.83 16.75 10.34
N ASP A 109 -4.30 17.26 11.48
CA ASP A 109 -3.74 16.93 12.80
C ASP A 109 -3.79 15.43 13.07
N LEU A 110 -2.69 14.88 13.60
CA LEU A 110 -2.55 13.46 13.89
C LEU A 110 -3.33 13.10 15.16
N GLU A 111 -4.59 12.68 15.02
CA GLU A 111 -5.32 12.09 16.15
C GLU A 111 -5.16 10.57 16.29
N SER A 112 -4.69 9.85 15.24
CA SER A 112 -4.69 8.38 15.24
C SER A 112 -3.57 7.73 14.41
N ASN A 113 -3.02 6.63 14.93
CA ASN A 113 -2.16 5.69 14.23
C ASN A 113 -2.87 5.01 13.05
N PHE A 114 -2.16 4.75 11.94
CA PHE A 114 -2.70 4.04 10.76
C PHE A 114 -3.36 2.69 11.14
N TYR A 115 -2.65 1.90 11.93
CA TYR A 115 -3.07 0.54 12.31
C TYR A 115 -4.37 0.54 13.13
N MET A 116 -4.52 1.49 14.05
CA MET A 116 -5.75 1.63 14.84
C MET A 116 -6.93 1.98 13.94
N HIS A 117 -6.72 2.86 12.97
CA HIS A 117 -7.78 3.25 12.05
C HIS A 117 -8.21 2.10 11.13
N VAL A 118 -7.27 1.29 10.63
CA VAL A 118 -7.60 0.09 9.84
C VAL A 118 -8.45 -0.89 10.64
N LEU A 119 -8.08 -1.13 11.91
CA LEU A 119 -8.85 -2.01 12.80
C LEU A 119 -10.25 -1.46 13.08
N GLN A 120 -10.37 -0.13 13.30
CA GLN A 120 -11.67 0.52 13.49
C GLN A 120 -12.55 0.43 12.24
N LEU A 121 -11.99 0.64 11.04
CA LEU A 121 -12.71 0.47 9.77
C LEU A 121 -13.25 -0.95 9.61
N ILE A 122 -12.42 -1.95 9.90
CA ILE A 122 -12.81 -3.36 9.84
C ILE A 122 -13.90 -3.66 10.88
N GLY A 123 -13.73 -3.21 12.12
CA GLY A 123 -14.70 -3.40 13.19
C GLY A 123 -16.06 -2.78 12.86
N ARG A 124 -16.07 -1.56 12.33
CA ARG A 124 -17.32 -0.87 11.96
C ARG A 124 -18.04 -1.52 10.78
N ILE A 125 -17.31 -2.07 9.80
CA ILE A 125 -17.91 -2.82 8.67
C ILE A 125 -18.43 -4.20 9.12
N LEU A 126 -17.77 -4.85 10.06
CA LEU A 126 -18.19 -6.14 10.63
C LEU A 126 -19.28 -6.01 11.72
N GLY A 127 -19.70 -4.79 12.07
CA GLY A 127 -20.77 -4.53 13.05
C GLY A 127 -20.30 -4.55 14.52
N TRP A 128 -19.00 -4.44 14.78
CA TRP A 128 -18.39 -4.43 16.11
C TRP A 128 -18.16 -3.03 16.71
N GLY A 129 -18.82 -1.98 16.20
CA GLY A 129 -18.66 -0.62 16.70
C GLY A 129 -19.79 0.32 16.32
#